data_AF-A0A3B8HIX2-F1
#
_entry.id   AF-A0A3B8HIX2-F1
#
_cell.length_a   1.000
_cell.length_b   1.000
_cell.length_c   1.000
_cell.angle_alpha   90.00
_cell.angle_beta   90.00
_cell.angle_gamma   90.00
#
_symmetry.space_group_name_H-M   'P 1'
#
loop_
_entity.id
_entity.type
_entity.pdbx_description
1 polymer ?
#
loop_
_entity_poly.entity_id
_entity_poly.type
_entity_poly.pdbx_seq_one_letter_code
_entity_poly.pdbx_strand_id
1 'polypeptide(L)'
;PTGNLDSHTSEEVLEIFQRLNQDEGVTIVLVTHDEEVARCAKRVIRIHDGAIVAEDVPAQVAGMQSDDRRLDDQSGKTRWFSGAALLRARRVLRTALNGLRRNVMRAALTTLGIIIGVASVIAMMEIGRGSSNAIQQTIASMGANNLLILPGTASSGGVTFGAGSVMTLTPQDAEAIASESPAVRGVAPIVRARTQVVYGNRNWVPAFILGTTPSYLDVREWSIAAGDPFTNREVRNASKVCVVGQRLVKELFQGESPLGKELRVKNVPFKVIGVLSIKGANMMGMDQDDILLAPWTTIKYRVTGSTLASVNQSAATSSDSSTSGQVNSLNQIYPSTSVSLYPQQSATQAADTPLPVRFTNVDQIVAAGRSTAEVPAAIEQITQVLRERHRIRPGEPEDFNIR
;
A
#
# COMPACT_ATOMS: atom_id res chain seq x y z
N PRO A 1 -51.58 56.11 -15.91
CA PRO A 1 -51.62 55.57 -14.51
C PRO A 1 -53.04 55.21 -14.04
N THR A 2 -54.09 55.79 -14.63
CA THR A 2 -55.50 55.63 -14.23
C THR A 2 -56.26 54.55 -15.02
N GLY A 3 -55.67 53.96 -16.07
CA GLY A 3 -56.39 53.10 -17.02
C GLY A 3 -56.90 51.75 -16.51
N ASN A 4 -56.63 51.37 -15.26
CA ASN A 4 -57.15 50.14 -14.62
C ASN A 4 -57.66 50.42 -13.19
N LEU A 5 -58.05 51.67 -12.92
CA LEU A 5 -58.54 52.14 -11.62
C LEU A 5 -59.97 52.66 -11.80
N ASP A 6 -60.76 52.62 -10.73
CA ASP A 6 -62.07 53.29 -10.69
C ASP A 6 -61.89 54.83 -10.65
N SER A 7 -62.97 55.56 -10.90
CA SER A 7 -62.92 57.04 -11.02
C SER A 7 -62.49 57.72 -9.73
N HIS A 8 -62.92 57.22 -8.56
CA HIS A 8 -62.59 57.81 -7.27
C HIS A 8 -61.11 57.60 -6.94
N THR A 9 -60.59 56.38 -7.12
CA THR A 9 -59.17 56.10 -6.91
C THR A 9 -58.28 56.84 -7.92
N SER A 10 -58.78 57.06 -9.15
CA SER A 10 -58.08 57.83 -10.17
C SER A 10 -57.91 59.30 -9.80
N GLU A 11 -58.95 59.92 -9.23
CA GLU A 11 -58.91 61.29 -8.73
C GLU A 11 -57.93 61.44 -7.57
N GLU A 12 -57.96 60.54 -6.57
CA GLU A 12 -57.02 60.56 -5.44
C GLU A 12 -55.55 60.45 -5.89
N VAL A 13 -55.25 59.57 -6.85
CA VAL A 13 -53.89 59.40 -7.38
C VAL A 13 -53.43 60.66 -8.13
N LEU A 14 -54.33 61.31 -8.88
CA LEU A 14 -54.01 62.56 -9.58
C LEU A 14 -53.80 63.71 -8.59
N GLU A 15 -54.58 63.77 -7.50
CA GLU A 15 -54.39 64.73 -6.42
C GLU A 15 -53.02 64.57 -5.76
N ILE A 16 -52.58 63.33 -5.49
CA ILE A 16 -51.24 63.05 -4.97
C ILE A 16 -50.15 63.55 -5.93
N PHE A 17 -50.30 63.32 -7.24
CA PHE A 17 -49.33 63.82 -8.22
C PHE A 17 -49.32 65.34 -8.29
N GLN A 18 -50.47 65.99 -8.27
CA GLN A 18 -50.55 67.45 -8.25
C GLN A 18 -49.87 68.00 -7.00
N ARG A 19 -50.09 67.37 -5.84
CA ARG A 19 -49.48 67.74 -4.57
C ARG A 19 -47.96 67.57 -4.57
N LEU A 20 -47.45 66.44 -5.07
CA LEU A 20 -46.01 66.23 -5.20
C LEU A 20 -45.35 67.24 -6.14
N ASN A 21 -46.05 67.64 -7.21
CA ASN A 21 -45.56 68.66 -8.13
C ASN A 21 -45.57 70.07 -7.51
N GLN A 22 -46.58 70.40 -6.70
CA GLN A 22 -46.75 71.71 -6.10
C GLN A 22 -45.92 71.90 -4.82
N ASP A 23 -45.93 70.91 -3.93
CA ASP A 23 -45.33 70.99 -2.60
C ASP A 23 -43.83 70.62 -2.62
N GLU A 24 -43.47 69.55 -3.34
CA GLU A 24 -42.09 69.01 -3.36
C GLU A 24 -41.31 69.39 -4.63
N GLY A 25 -41.96 70.01 -5.61
CA GLY A 25 -41.34 70.42 -6.87
C GLY A 25 -40.88 69.24 -7.74
N VAL A 26 -41.44 68.05 -7.54
CA VAL A 26 -41.10 66.86 -8.33
C VAL A 26 -41.64 67.02 -9.75
N THR A 27 -40.77 66.82 -10.74
CA THR A 27 -41.16 66.80 -12.16
C THR A 27 -41.89 65.50 -12.46
N ILE A 28 -43.17 65.62 -12.83
CA ILE A 28 -44.02 64.48 -13.15
C ILE A 28 -44.35 64.53 -14.63
N VAL A 29 -44.03 63.44 -15.33
CA VAL A 29 -44.42 63.23 -16.73
C VAL A 29 -45.44 62.11 -16.76
N LEU A 30 -46.64 62.44 -17.25
CA LEU A 30 -47.76 61.51 -17.28
C LEU A 30 -48.16 61.19 -18.73
N VAL A 31 -48.24 59.91 -19.04
CA VAL A 31 -48.79 59.43 -20.32
C VAL A 31 -50.22 58.95 -20.08
N THR A 32 -51.18 59.57 -20.78
CA THR A 32 -52.60 59.21 -20.72
C THR A 32 -53.23 59.36 -22.11
N HIS A 33 -54.26 58.56 -22.38
CA HIS A 33 -55.14 58.70 -23.54
C HIS A 33 -56.50 59.33 -23.17
N ASP A 34 -56.72 59.55 -21.87
CA ASP A 34 -57.93 60.17 -21.34
C ASP A 34 -57.73 61.70 -21.24
N GLU A 35 -58.60 62.42 -21.94
CA GLU A 35 -58.59 63.88 -22.02
C GLU A 35 -58.97 64.55 -20.69
N GLU A 36 -59.76 63.90 -19.83
CA GLU A 36 -60.10 64.39 -18.50
C GLU A 36 -58.87 64.39 -17.59
N VAL A 37 -58.09 63.31 -17.66
CA VAL A 37 -56.82 63.17 -16.92
C VAL A 37 -55.75 64.12 -17.47
N ALA A 38 -55.70 64.30 -18.79
CA ALA A 38 -54.76 65.22 -19.43
C ALA A 38 -55.00 66.68 -18.98
N ARG A 39 -56.27 67.07 -18.82
CA ARG A 39 -56.66 68.42 -18.36
C ARG A 39 -56.19 68.74 -16.95
N CYS A 40 -55.98 67.74 -16.09
CA CYS A 40 -55.43 67.93 -14.75
C CYS A 40 -53.94 68.30 -14.75
N ALA A 41 -53.24 68.20 -15.88
CA ALA A 41 -51.82 68.52 -16.01
C ALA A 41 -51.57 69.98 -16.39
N LYS A 42 -50.46 70.54 -15.90
CA LYS A 42 -50.04 71.91 -16.22
C LYS A 42 -49.47 72.06 -17.64
N ARG A 43 -49.15 70.98 -18.35
CA ARG A 43 -48.63 70.99 -19.72
C ARG A 43 -49.11 69.72 -20.40
N VAL A 44 -49.73 69.84 -21.56
CA VAL A 44 -50.26 68.69 -22.32
C VAL A 44 -49.54 68.62 -23.67
N ILE A 45 -48.87 67.50 -23.92
CA ILE A 45 -48.18 67.22 -25.18
C ILE A 45 -48.92 66.08 -25.87
N ARG A 46 -49.46 66.33 -27.07
CA ARG A 46 -50.10 65.30 -27.91
C ARG A 46 -49.10 64.76 -28.92
N ILE A 47 -48.92 63.44 -28.92
CA ILE A 47 -48.01 62.72 -29.81
C ILE A 47 -48.84 61.83 -30.75
N HIS A 48 -48.56 61.88 -32.05
CA HIS A 48 -49.15 61.02 -33.07
C HIS A 48 -48.05 60.56 -34.04
N ASP A 49 -48.02 59.27 -34.39
CA ASP A 49 -47.00 58.67 -35.25
C ASP A 49 -45.54 59.01 -34.86
N GLY A 50 -45.27 59.05 -33.55
CA GLY A 50 -43.94 59.35 -33.02
C GLY A 50 -43.50 60.82 -33.16
N ALA A 51 -44.37 61.70 -33.68
CA ALA A 51 -44.16 63.14 -33.75
C ALA A 51 -45.06 63.89 -32.74
N ILE A 52 -44.57 65.00 -32.19
CA ILE A 52 -45.39 65.89 -31.35
C ILE A 52 -46.25 66.73 -32.30
N VAL A 53 -47.57 66.57 -32.19
CA VAL A 53 -48.54 67.22 -33.10
C VAL A 53 -49.19 68.45 -32.46
N ALA A 54 -49.35 68.46 -31.14
CA ALA A 54 -49.85 69.63 -30.43
C ALA A 54 -49.22 69.73 -29.05
N GLU A 55 -49.03 70.96 -28.57
CA GLU A 55 -48.54 71.23 -27.24
C GLU A 55 -49.33 72.39 -26.64
N ASP A 56 -50.09 72.11 -25.58
CA ASP A 56 -50.85 73.09 -24.82
C ASP A 56 -50.04 73.49 -23.57
N VAL A 57 -49.50 74.71 -23.59
CA VAL A 57 -48.77 75.32 -22.47
C VAL A 57 -49.59 76.49 -21.92
N PRO A 58 -50.05 76.46 -20.65
CA PRO A 58 -50.73 77.59 -20.04
C PRO A 58 -49.78 78.78 -19.84
N ALA A 59 -50.31 79.99 -20.05
CA ALA A 59 -49.55 81.26 -20.09
C ALA A 59 -48.72 81.57 -18.82
N GLN A 60 -49.01 80.93 -17.67
CA GLN A 60 -48.28 81.12 -16.42
C GLN A 60 -46.90 80.43 -16.38
N VAL A 61 -46.64 79.43 -17.23
CA VAL A 61 -45.33 78.74 -17.28
C VAL A 61 -44.35 79.45 -18.22
N ALA A 62 -44.86 80.25 -19.17
CA ALA A 62 -44.04 80.97 -20.16
C ALA A 62 -43.16 82.09 -19.55
N GLY A 63 -43.45 82.53 -18.31
CA GLY A 63 -42.69 83.57 -17.61
C GLY A 63 -41.69 83.06 -16.55
N MET A 64 -41.63 81.74 -16.29
CA MET A 64 -40.70 81.18 -15.31
C MET A 64 -39.32 81.09 -15.95
N GLN A 65 -38.43 82.04 -15.64
CA GLN A 65 -37.02 81.94 -16.01
C GLN A 65 -36.48 80.58 -15.55
N SER A 66 -35.72 79.93 -16.44
CA SER A 66 -35.03 78.67 -16.18
C SER A 66 -34.14 78.83 -14.94
N ASP A 67 -34.69 78.46 -13.78
CA ASP A 67 -33.93 78.30 -12.55
C ASP A 67 -33.00 77.13 -12.83
N ASP A 68 -31.76 77.47 -13.19
CA ASP A 68 -30.64 76.58 -13.52
C ASP A 68 -30.19 75.87 -12.23
N ARG A 69 -31.15 75.21 -11.55
CA ARG A 69 -30.91 74.36 -10.40
C ARG A 69 -30.09 73.21 -10.91
N ARG A 70 -28.78 73.39 -10.74
CA ARG A 70 -27.75 72.39 -10.61
C ARG A 70 -28.38 71.01 -10.66
N LEU A 71 -28.24 70.37 -11.83
CA LEU A 71 -28.17 68.92 -11.89
C LEU A 71 -27.04 68.57 -10.92
N ASP A 72 -27.42 68.35 -9.66
CA ASP A 72 -26.53 67.87 -8.63
C ASP A 72 -26.03 66.55 -9.20
N ASP A 73 -24.79 66.60 -9.67
CA ASP A 73 -24.12 65.52 -10.38
C ASP A 73 -23.98 64.35 -9.41
N GLN A 74 -25.05 63.57 -9.30
CA GLN A 74 -25.07 62.27 -8.63
C GLN A 74 -24.45 61.19 -9.51
N SER A 75 -23.74 61.56 -10.58
CA SER A 75 -22.90 60.66 -11.34
C SER A 75 -21.46 60.74 -10.80
N GLY A 76 -21.06 59.75 -10.00
CA GLY A 76 -19.65 59.35 -10.01
C GLY A 76 -18.83 59.43 -8.73
N LYS A 77 -19.43 59.37 -7.52
CA LYS A 77 -18.68 58.87 -6.34
C LYS A 77 -18.97 57.40 -6.10
N THR A 78 -18.49 56.57 -7.00
CA THR A 78 -18.29 55.14 -6.80
C THR A 78 -17.26 54.96 -5.67
N ARG A 79 -17.71 55.02 -4.40
CA ARG A 79 -16.94 54.59 -3.23
C ARG A 79 -16.71 53.08 -3.33
N TRP A 80 -15.67 52.71 -4.07
CA TRP A 80 -15.07 51.38 -4.18
C TRP A 80 -14.27 51.03 -2.91
N PHE A 81 -14.87 51.20 -1.73
CA PHE A 81 -14.25 50.79 -0.46
C PHE A 81 -15.22 49.96 0.39
N SER A 82 -15.03 48.63 0.25
CA SER A 82 -15.12 47.52 1.21
C SER A 82 -16.37 47.32 2.10
N GLY A 83 -17.10 48.34 2.54
CA GLY A 83 -18.29 48.16 3.40
C GLY A 83 -19.60 47.99 2.63
N ALA A 84 -19.74 48.67 1.49
CA ALA A 84 -20.96 48.64 0.68
C ALA A 84 -21.11 47.34 -0.13
N ALA A 85 -20.00 46.68 -0.48
CA ALA A 85 -20.01 45.41 -1.21
C ALA A 85 -20.64 44.29 -0.38
N LEU A 86 -20.30 44.20 0.91
CA LEU A 86 -20.87 43.20 1.83
C LEU A 86 -22.38 43.43 2.06
N LEU A 87 -22.81 44.69 2.20
CA LEU A 87 -24.22 45.04 2.35
C LEU A 87 -25.03 44.82 1.06
N ARG A 88 -24.41 45.01 -0.12
CA ARG A 88 -25.00 44.67 -1.41
C ARG A 88 -25.09 43.16 -1.60
N ALA A 89 -24.02 42.42 -1.31
CA ALA A 89 -24.01 40.95 -1.37
C ALA A 89 -25.04 40.33 -0.42
N ARG A 90 -25.16 40.85 0.82
CA ARG A 90 -26.18 40.43 1.77
C ARG A 90 -27.60 40.72 1.26
N ARG A 91 -27.82 41.86 0.60
CA ARG A 91 -29.11 42.17 -0.04
C ARG A 91 -29.42 41.18 -1.17
N VAL A 92 -28.48 40.94 -2.08
CA VAL A 92 -28.63 39.98 -3.18
C VAL A 92 -28.88 38.56 -2.64
N LEU A 93 -28.13 38.13 -1.63
CA LEU A 93 -28.32 36.83 -0.98
C LEU A 93 -29.69 36.72 -0.32
N ARG A 94 -30.16 37.76 0.37
CA ARG A 94 -31.49 37.80 0.98
C ARG A 94 -32.60 37.74 -0.06
N THR A 95 -32.45 38.46 -1.18
CA THR A 95 -33.41 38.41 -2.30
C THR A 95 -33.41 37.03 -2.97
N ALA A 96 -32.23 36.42 -3.16
CA ALA A 96 -32.10 35.06 -3.70
C ALA A 96 -32.73 34.01 -2.77
N LEU A 97 -32.48 34.08 -1.46
CA LEU A 97 -33.11 33.21 -0.45
C LEU A 97 -34.63 33.36 -0.42
N ASN A 98 -35.13 34.58 -0.51
CA ASN A 98 -36.57 34.84 -0.60
C ASN A 98 -37.16 34.28 -1.90
N GLY A 99 -36.43 34.34 -3.02
CA GLY A 99 -36.80 33.70 -4.28
C GLY A 99 -36.85 32.17 -4.19
N LEU A 100 -35.87 31.54 -3.54
CA LEU A 100 -35.88 30.10 -3.28
C LEU A 100 -37.05 29.68 -2.37
N ARG A 101 -37.35 30.47 -1.33
CA ARG A 101 -38.49 30.21 -0.42
C ARG A 101 -39.85 30.29 -1.10
N ARG A 102 -40.01 31.06 -2.17
CA ARG A 102 -41.27 31.10 -2.95
C ARG A 102 -41.49 29.85 -3.78
N ASN A 103 -40.42 29.20 -4.25
CA ASN A 103 -40.48 28.03 -5.13
C ASN A 103 -39.81 26.80 -4.49
N VAL A 104 -40.30 26.39 -3.32
CA VAL A 104 -39.68 25.34 -2.49
C VAL A 104 -39.54 24.02 -3.23
N MET A 105 -40.57 23.58 -3.97
CA MET A 105 -40.54 22.29 -4.68
C MET A 105 -39.49 22.25 -5.80
N ARG A 106 -39.38 23.34 -6.58
CA ARG A 106 -38.39 23.45 -7.65
C ARG A 106 -36.97 23.51 -7.09
N ALA A 107 -36.75 24.28 -6.03
CA ALA A 107 -35.45 24.37 -5.36
C ALA A 107 -35.04 23.04 -4.71
N ALA A 108 -35.99 22.33 -4.09
CA ALA A 108 -35.73 21.01 -3.49
C ALA A 108 -35.35 19.97 -4.55
N LEU A 109 -36.09 19.89 -5.67
CA LEU A 109 -35.80 18.91 -6.72
C LEU A 109 -34.44 19.16 -7.41
N THR A 110 -34.07 20.42 -7.66
CA THR A 110 -32.76 20.73 -8.28
C THR A 110 -31.60 20.47 -7.33
N THR A 111 -31.74 20.85 -6.06
CA THR A 111 -30.70 20.58 -5.05
C THR A 111 -30.55 19.09 -4.79
N LEU A 112 -31.64 18.34 -4.73
CA LEU A 112 -31.60 16.88 -4.58
C LEU A 112 -30.88 16.21 -5.76
N GLY A 113 -31.14 16.64 -6.99
CA GLY A 113 -30.42 16.15 -8.17
C GLY A 113 -28.91 16.40 -8.10
N ILE A 114 -28.50 17.59 -7.67
CA ILE A 114 -27.09 17.93 -7.47
C ILE A 114 -26.47 17.08 -6.35
N ILE A 115 -27.18 16.90 -5.23
CA ILE A 115 -26.70 16.11 -4.09
C ILE A 115 -26.50 14.65 -4.52
N ILE A 116 -27.47 14.03 -5.18
CA ILE A 116 -27.36 12.63 -5.64
C ILE A 116 -26.24 12.52 -6.69
N GLY A 117 -26.13 13.47 -7.62
CA GLY A 117 -25.07 13.50 -8.63
C GLY A 117 -23.68 13.55 -7.99
N VAL A 118 -23.44 14.51 -7.10
CA VAL A 118 -22.13 14.66 -6.43
C VAL A 118 -21.85 13.49 -5.50
N ALA A 119 -22.85 13.02 -4.74
CA ALA A 119 -22.69 11.89 -3.83
C ALA A 119 -22.34 10.60 -4.57
N SER A 120 -22.98 10.32 -5.71
CA SER A 120 -22.69 9.11 -6.51
C SER A 120 -21.26 9.11 -7.07
N VAL A 121 -20.79 10.27 -7.55
CA VAL A 121 -19.43 10.43 -8.07
C VAL A 121 -18.38 10.26 -6.96
N ILE A 122 -18.60 10.88 -5.80
CA ILE A 122 -17.70 10.74 -4.64
C ILE A 122 -17.67 9.29 -4.16
N ALA A 123 -18.85 8.65 -4.01
CA ALA A 123 -18.94 7.26 -3.58
C ALA A 123 -18.19 6.32 -4.54
N MET A 124 -18.35 6.50 -5.85
CA MET A 124 -17.64 5.68 -6.84
C MET A 124 -16.12 5.88 -6.77
N MET A 125 -15.63 7.11 -6.60
CA MET A 125 -14.19 7.37 -6.46
C MET A 125 -13.62 6.74 -5.19
N GLU A 126 -14.30 6.88 -4.05
CA GLU A 126 -13.85 6.33 -2.79
C GLU A 126 -13.90 4.80 -2.76
N ILE A 127 -14.94 4.18 -3.33
CA ILE A 127 -15.01 2.73 -3.50
C ILE A 127 -13.88 2.23 -4.41
N GLY A 128 -13.63 2.92 -5.53
CA GLY A 128 -12.57 2.56 -6.46
C GLY A 128 -11.17 2.62 -5.81
N ARG A 129 -10.88 3.72 -5.11
CA ARG A 129 -9.60 3.89 -4.38
C ARG A 129 -9.47 2.94 -3.20
N GLY A 130 -10.54 2.76 -2.42
CA GLY A 130 -10.57 1.83 -1.28
C GLY A 130 -10.33 0.39 -1.71
N SER A 131 -11.00 -0.05 -2.78
CA SER A 131 -10.78 -1.38 -3.36
C SER A 131 -9.36 -1.56 -3.89
N SER A 132 -8.84 -0.56 -4.62
CA SER A 132 -7.46 -0.60 -5.12
C SER A 132 -6.45 -0.71 -3.97
N ASN A 133 -6.62 0.06 -2.88
CA ASN A 133 -5.76 -0.01 -1.71
C ASN A 133 -5.86 -1.36 -0.98
N ALA A 134 -7.06 -1.92 -0.82
CA ALA A 134 -7.24 -3.23 -0.20
C ALA A 134 -6.59 -4.35 -1.02
N ILE A 135 -6.70 -4.30 -2.35
CA ILE A 135 -6.03 -5.23 -3.26
C ILE A 135 -4.51 -5.06 -3.18
N GLN A 136 -4.01 -3.81 -3.18
CA GLN A 136 -2.57 -3.53 -3.04
C GLN A 136 -2.02 -4.04 -1.71
N GLN A 137 -2.73 -3.86 -0.58
CA GLN A 137 -2.32 -4.39 0.73
C GLN A 137 -2.32 -5.91 0.75
N THR A 138 -3.32 -6.55 0.13
CA THR A 138 -3.36 -8.00 0.00
C THR A 138 -2.16 -8.48 -0.80
N ILE A 139 -1.85 -7.84 -1.93
CA ILE A 139 -0.69 -8.16 -2.77
C ILE A 139 0.64 -7.90 -2.04
N ALA A 140 0.75 -6.80 -1.31
CA ALA A 140 1.93 -6.48 -0.51
C ALA A 140 2.16 -7.53 0.60
N SER A 141 1.09 -7.98 1.28
CA SER A 141 1.17 -9.01 2.32
C SER A 141 1.58 -10.40 1.80
N MET A 142 1.41 -10.64 0.48
CA MET A 142 1.94 -11.83 -0.20
C MET A 142 3.45 -11.76 -0.45
N GLY A 143 4.09 -10.62 -0.18
CA GLY A 143 5.52 -10.39 -0.41
C GLY A 143 5.82 -9.93 -1.83
N ALA A 144 5.02 -9.02 -2.40
CA ALA A 144 5.26 -8.47 -3.75
C ALA A 144 6.58 -7.68 -3.89
N ASN A 145 7.22 -7.37 -2.78
CA ASN A 145 8.55 -6.78 -2.68
C ASN A 145 9.65 -7.83 -2.36
N ASN A 146 9.31 -9.12 -2.34
CA ASN A 146 10.19 -10.17 -1.83
C ASN A 146 10.77 -10.98 -3.00
N LEU A 147 12.05 -10.75 -3.27
CA LEU A 147 12.86 -11.40 -4.28
C LEU A 147 13.37 -12.75 -3.77
N LEU A 148 13.20 -13.79 -4.57
CA LEU A 148 13.70 -15.12 -4.29
C LEU A 148 14.89 -15.42 -5.20
N ILE A 149 16.07 -15.56 -4.62
CA ILE A 149 17.30 -15.92 -5.32
C ILE A 149 17.54 -17.42 -5.12
N LEU A 150 17.42 -18.17 -6.21
CA LEU A 150 17.66 -19.60 -6.29
C LEU A 150 19.02 -19.84 -6.96
N PRO A 151 19.78 -20.85 -6.55
CA PRO A 151 20.97 -21.22 -7.29
C PRO A 151 20.57 -21.86 -8.63
N GLY A 152 21.46 -21.76 -9.60
CA GLY A 152 21.28 -22.22 -10.96
C GLY A 152 21.09 -23.74 -11.07
N THR A 153 20.67 -24.18 -12.24
CA THR A 153 20.57 -25.61 -12.57
C THR A 153 21.94 -26.14 -12.97
N ALA A 154 22.38 -27.24 -12.35
CA ALA A 154 23.51 -27.99 -12.87
C ALA A 154 23.10 -28.60 -14.22
N SER A 155 23.93 -28.48 -15.25
CA SER A 155 23.84 -29.34 -16.42
C SER A 155 25.15 -30.12 -16.51
N SER A 156 25.06 -31.45 -16.48
CA SER A 156 26.22 -32.33 -16.65
C SER A 156 25.84 -33.47 -17.59
N GLY A 157 26.63 -33.68 -18.64
CA GLY A 157 26.44 -34.78 -19.59
C GLY A 157 25.15 -34.75 -20.42
N GLY A 158 24.57 -33.57 -20.68
CA GLY A 158 23.32 -33.43 -21.44
C GLY A 158 22.04 -33.65 -20.62
N VAL A 159 22.15 -33.84 -19.30
CA VAL A 159 21.02 -33.89 -18.37
C VAL A 159 20.98 -32.60 -17.56
N THR A 160 19.88 -31.86 -17.67
CA THR A 160 19.60 -30.69 -16.82
C THR A 160 19.04 -31.18 -15.50
N PHE A 161 19.78 -30.97 -14.42
CA PHE A 161 19.30 -31.21 -13.06
C PHE A 161 18.35 -30.07 -12.65
N GLY A 162 17.33 -30.38 -11.84
CA GLY A 162 16.36 -29.36 -11.37
C GLY A 162 17.03 -28.18 -10.64
N ALA A 163 16.34 -27.04 -10.56
CA ALA A 163 16.83 -25.86 -9.86
C ALA A 163 17.16 -26.20 -8.40
N GLY A 164 18.32 -25.76 -7.89
CA GLY A 164 18.82 -26.20 -6.56
C GLY A 164 19.85 -27.33 -6.58
N SER A 165 20.27 -27.80 -7.75
CA SER A 165 21.19 -28.95 -7.90
C SER A 165 22.67 -28.59 -7.77
N VAL A 166 23.08 -27.36 -8.14
CA VAL A 166 24.38 -26.81 -7.74
C VAL A 166 24.13 -25.89 -6.55
N MET A 167 24.84 -26.10 -5.45
CA MET A 167 24.84 -25.16 -4.34
C MET A 167 25.94 -24.14 -4.57
N THR A 168 25.68 -23.09 -5.35
CA THR A 168 26.66 -22.00 -5.61
C THR A 168 26.57 -20.87 -4.59
N LEU A 169 25.37 -20.61 -4.06
CA LEU A 169 25.12 -19.52 -3.12
C LEU A 169 25.74 -19.79 -1.74
N THR A 170 26.32 -18.76 -1.17
CA THR A 170 26.98 -18.74 0.14
C THR A 170 26.30 -17.74 1.09
N PRO A 171 26.39 -17.91 2.42
CA PRO A 171 25.82 -16.95 3.37
C PRO A 171 26.51 -15.60 3.29
N GLN A 172 27.76 -15.56 2.84
CA GLN A 172 28.45 -14.30 2.60
C GLN A 172 27.81 -13.55 1.43
N ASP A 173 27.19 -14.22 0.44
CA ASP A 173 26.53 -13.54 -0.70
C ASP A 173 25.34 -12.74 -0.21
N ALA A 174 24.61 -13.27 0.76
CA ALA A 174 23.56 -12.54 1.44
C ALA A 174 24.07 -11.29 2.17
N GLU A 175 25.26 -11.36 2.79
CA GLU A 175 25.89 -10.22 3.45
C GLU A 175 26.36 -9.15 2.45
N ALA A 176 26.97 -9.57 1.34
CA ALA A 176 27.40 -8.67 0.26
C ALA A 176 26.21 -7.94 -0.37
N ILE A 177 25.12 -8.66 -0.68
CA ILE A 177 23.88 -8.05 -1.18
C ILE A 177 23.34 -7.01 -0.18
N ALA A 178 23.36 -7.33 1.11
CA ALA A 178 22.89 -6.41 2.14
C ALA A 178 23.74 -5.13 2.27
N SER A 179 25.05 -5.20 1.99
CA SER A 179 25.94 -4.03 2.05
C SER A 179 26.04 -3.23 0.74
N GLU A 180 25.97 -3.90 -0.40
CA GLU A 180 26.29 -3.31 -1.71
C GLU A 180 25.05 -2.92 -2.52
N SER A 181 23.84 -3.35 -2.14
CA SER A 181 22.59 -3.05 -2.85
C SER A 181 21.68 -2.09 -2.06
N PRO A 182 21.72 -0.77 -2.31
CA PRO A 182 20.88 0.20 -1.60
C PRO A 182 19.37 0.00 -1.80
N ALA A 183 18.94 -0.57 -2.92
CA ALA A 183 17.53 -0.82 -3.22
C ALA A 183 16.92 -1.96 -2.38
N VAL A 184 17.77 -2.77 -1.74
CA VAL A 184 17.37 -3.87 -0.87
C VAL A 184 17.23 -3.36 0.57
N ARG A 185 16.10 -3.71 1.20
CA ARG A 185 15.78 -3.38 2.60
C ARG A 185 16.41 -4.38 3.57
N GLY A 186 16.37 -5.66 3.21
CA GLY A 186 16.87 -6.75 4.04
C GLY A 186 17.12 -8.00 3.22
N VAL A 187 18.02 -8.84 3.71
CA VAL A 187 18.39 -10.11 3.07
C VAL A 187 18.49 -11.18 4.14
N ALA A 188 18.05 -12.40 3.81
CA ALA A 188 18.15 -13.55 4.68
C ALA A 188 18.55 -14.81 3.89
N PRO A 189 19.66 -15.47 4.25
CA PRO A 189 19.97 -16.79 3.70
C PRO A 189 19.02 -17.83 4.27
N ILE A 190 18.74 -18.87 3.49
CA ILE A 190 17.86 -19.97 3.88
C ILE A 190 18.52 -21.30 3.61
N VAL A 191 18.49 -22.15 4.63
CA VAL A 191 18.84 -23.57 4.56
C VAL A 191 17.58 -24.37 4.90
N ARG A 192 17.12 -25.21 4.00
CA ARG A 192 15.97 -26.07 4.18
C ARG A 192 16.40 -27.39 4.80
N ALA A 193 15.59 -27.87 5.73
CA ALA A 193 15.63 -29.24 6.19
C ALA A 193 14.23 -29.85 6.07
N ARG A 194 14.16 -31.16 5.94
CA ARG A 194 12.90 -31.90 6.01
C ARG A 194 13.07 -33.09 6.92
N THR A 195 12.59 -32.96 8.15
CA THR A 195 12.73 -33.98 9.20
C THR A 195 11.51 -33.95 10.13
N GLN A 196 11.29 -35.02 10.86
CA GLN A 196 10.30 -35.04 11.94
C GLN A 196 10.74 -34.16 13.13
N VAL A 197 9.76 -33.51 13.74
CA VAL A 197 9.86 -32.79 15.01
C VAL A 197 9.07 -33.57 16.05
N VAL A 198 9.67 -33.80 17.21
CA VAL A 198 9.11 -34.64 18.28
C VAL A 198 9.05 -33.83 19.58
N TYR A 199 7.91 -33.90 20.26
CA TYR A 199 7.68 -33.33 21.59
C TYR A 199 6.95 -34.34 22.47
N GLY A 200 7.56 -34.76 23.57
CA GLY A 200 6.99 -35.77 24.45
C GLY A 200 6.66 -37.07 23.70
N ASN A 201 5.37 -37.44 23.69
CA ASN A 201 4.84 -38.61 22.97
C ASN A 201 4.25 -38.28 21.58
N ARG A 202 4.42 -37.06 21.08
CA ARG A 202 3.87 -36.59 19.79
C ARG A 202 4.97 -36.31 18.79
N ASN A 203 4.68 -36.57 17.52
CA ASN A 203 5.54 -36.22 16.40
C ASN A 203 4.74 -35.53 15.31
N TRP A 204 5.41 -34.67 14.55
CA TRP A 204 4.86 -33.99 13.39
C TRP A 204 5.98 -33.76 12.37
N VAL A 205 5.64 -33.74 11.08
CA VAL A 205 6.59 -33.40 10.01
C VAL A 205 6.14 -32.07 9.40
N PRO A 206 6.76 -30.94 9.78
CA PRO A 206 6.39 -29.65 9.24
C PRO A 206 6.60 -29.59 7.73
N ALA A 207 5.75 -28.83 7.03
CA ALA A 207 5.92 -28.50 5.63
C ALA A 207 7.28 -27.81 5.37
N PHE A 208 7.70 -26.90 6.26
CA PHE A 208 8.95 -26.18 6.14
C PHE A 208 9.77 -26.16 7.44
N ILE A 209 11.03 -26.60 7.38
CA ILE A 209 12.03 -26.32 8.42
C ILE A 209 13.09 -25.43 7.78
N LEU A 210 13.14 -24.17 8.20
CA LEU A 210 14.05 -23.17 7.64
C LEU A 210 15.09 -22.76 8.67
N GLY A 211 16.34 -22.97 8.31
CA GLY A 211 17.50 -22.34 8.91
C GLY A 211 17.69 -20.96 8.31
N THR A 212 17.58 -19.89 9.10
CA THR A 212 17.72 -18.51 8.60
C THR A 212 18.35 -17.55 9.62
N THR A 213 18.32 -16.26 9.32
CA THR A 213 18.79 -15.14 10.16
C THR A 213 17.58 -14.35 10.70
N PRO A 214 17.75 -13.51 11.73
CA PRO A 214 16.65 -12.72 12.29
C PRO A 214 16.00 -11.81 11.23
N SER A 215 16.80 -11.33 10.27
CA SER A 215 16.37 -10.52 9.12
C SER A 215 15.29 -11.19 8.28
N TYR A 216 15.10 -12.51 8.37
CA TYR A 216 14.01 -13.20 7.67
C TYR A 216 12.62 -12.71 8.08
N LEU A 217 12.44 -12.38 9.36
CA LEU A 217 11.17 -11.87 9.87
C LEU A 217 10.87 -10.49 9.28
N ASP A 218 11.89 -9.64 9.17
CA ASP A 218 11.77 -8.32 8.55
C ASP A 218 11.50 -8.41 7.05
N VAL A 219 12.21 -9.31 6.36
CA VAL A 219 12.09 -9.55 4.90
C VAL A 219 10.72 -10.12 4.53
N ARG A 220 10.14 -10.99 5.37
CA ARG A 220 8.82 -11.61 5.15
C ARG A 220 7.68 -10.87 5.83
N GLU A 221 7.98 -9.74 6.47
CA GLU A 221 7.06 -8.93 7.27
C GLU A 221 6.23 -9.80 8.25
N TRP A 222 6.90 -10.74 8.93
CA TRP A 222 6.26 -11.70 9.82
C TRP A 222 6.47 -11.33 11.28
N SER A 223 5.40 -10.96 11.96
CA SER A 223 5.41 -10.64 13.38
C SER A 223 5.43 -11.88 14.30
N ILE A 224 5.92 -11.69 15.52
CA ILE A 224 5.91 -12.71 16.56
C ILE A 224 4.66 -12.52 17.43
N ALA A 225 3.93 -13.60 17.67
CA ALA A 225 2.76 -13.63 18.54
C ALA A 225 3.13 -13.72 20.02
N ALA A 226 4.16 -14.49 20.36
CA ALA A 226 4.59 -14.69 21.74
C ALA A 226 6.09 -15.01 21.81
N GLY A 227 6.77 -14.55 22.87
CA GLY A 227 8.22 -14.72 23.05
C GLY A 227 9.04 -13.76 22.20
N ASP A 228 10.29 -14.13 21.95
CA ASP A 228 11.28 -13.27 21.28
C ASP A 228 11.83 -13.91 19.99
N PRO A 229 12.23 -13.09 18.99
CA PRO A 229 12.98 -13.59 17.85
C PRO A 229 14.38 -14.04 18.28
N PHE A 230 14.95 -15.01 17.56
CA PHE A 230 16.36 -15.32 17.75
C PHE A 230 17.24 -14.15 17.27
N THR A 231 18.43 -14.02 17.83
CA THR A 231 19.36 -12.91 17.55
C THR A 231 20.54 -13.31 16.68
N ASN A 232 21.25 -12.34 16.11
CA ASN A 232 22.48 -12.59 15.35
C ASN A 232 23.58 -13.26 16.19
N ARG A 233 23.55 -13.10 17.52
CA ARG A 233 24.48 -13.80 18.43
C ARG A 233 24.19 -15.30 18.46
N GLU A 234 22.92 -15.68 18.51
CA GLU A 234 22.49 -17.08 18.49
C GLU A 234 22.80 -17.76 17.16
N VAL A 235 22.71 -17.01 16.06
CA VAL A 235 23.17 -17.47 14.74
C VAL A 235 24.67 -17.73 14.74
N ARG A 236 25.49 -16.79 15.22
CA ARG A 236 26.95 -17.00 15.26
C ARG A 236 27.37 -18.14 16.18
N ASN A 237 26.67 -18.32 17.31
CA ASN A 237 26.97 -19.37 18.28
C ASN A 237 26.39 -20.74 17.91
N ALA A 238 25.71 -20.88 16.77
CA ALA A 238 24.96 -22.08 16.40
C ALA A 238 24.08 -22.60 17.56
N SER A 239 23.37 -21.66 18.19
CA SER A 239 22.55 -21.93 19.37
C SER A 239 21.35 -22.79 18.99
N LYS A 240 20.99 -23.71 19.89
CA LYS A 240 19.89 -24.66 19.71
C LYS A 240 18.55 -24.02 20.14
N VAL A 241 18.18 -22.94 19.47
CA VAL A 241 16.92 -22.22 19.68
C VAL A 241 16.07 -22.27 18.43
N CYS A 242 14.74 -22.24 18.59
CA CYS A 242 13.82 -22.19 17.48
C CYS A 242 12.60 -21.29 17.77
N VAL A 243 12.02 -20.80 16.67
CA VAL A 243 10.76 -20.07 16.62
C VAL A 243 9.80 -20.93 15.80
N VAL A 244 8.59 -21.15 16.33
CA VAL A 244 7.63 -22.12 15.76
C VAL A 244 6.40 -21.43 15.19
N GLY A 245 5.86 -21.98 14.12
CA GLY A 245 4.58 -21.57 13.55
C GLY A 245 3.38 -22.13 14.32
N GLN A 246 2.22 -21.51 14.13
CA GLN A 246 1.01 -21.79 14.92
C GLN A 246 0.44 -23.19 14.66
N ARG A 247 0.59 -23.72 13.44
CA ARG A 247 0.17 -25.09 13.12
C ARG A 247 0.96 -26.12 13.94
N LEU A 248 2.27 -25.90 14.05
CA LEU A 248 3.16 -26.76 14.82
C LEU A 248 2.84 -26.71 16.32
N VAL A 249 2.48 -25.53 16.84
CA VAL A 249 2.03 -25.37 18.23
C VAL A 249 0.75 -26.15 18.48
N LYS A 250 -0.23 -26.06 17.59
CA LYS A 250 -1.51 -26.76 17.71
C LYS A 250 -1.33 -28.29 17.73
N GLU A 251 -0.53 -28.83 16.81
CA GLU A 251 -0.33 -30.28 16.68
C GLU A 251 0.55 -30.87 17.80
N LEU A 252 1.65 -30.20 18.15
CA LEU A 252 2.58 -30.73 19.16
C LEU A 252 2.13 -30.41 20.60
N PHE A 253 1.64 -29.20 20.87
CA PHE A 253 1.39 -28.74 22.24
C PHE A 253 -0.09 -28.72 22.65
N GLN A 254 -1.05 -28.91 21.73
CA GLN A 254 -2.51 -28.98 22.00
C GLN A 254 -3.04 -27.89 22.97
N GLY A 255 -2.56 -26.66 22.82
CA GLY A 255 -2.99 -25.51 23.63
C GLY A 255 -2.13 -25.21 24.87
N GLU A 256 -1.11 -26.02 25.14
CA GLU A 256 -0.09 -25.70 26.14
C GLU A 256 0.90 -24.65 25.60
N SER A 257 1.43 -23.78 26.47
CA SER A 257 2.42 -22.77 26.05
C SER A 257 3.69 -23.47 25.54
N PRO A 258 4.16 -23.18 24.31
CA PRO A 258 5.36 -23.80 23.75
C PRO A 258 6.65 -23.13 24.23
N LEU A 259 6.56 -21.92 24.81
CA LEU A 259 7.74 -21.13 25.19
C LEU A 259 8.57 -21.84 26.27
N GLY A 260 9.89 -21.84 26.09
CA GLY A 260 10.85 -22.42 27.01
C GLY A 260 11.00 -23.94 26.93
N LYS A 261 10.15 -24.62 26.17
CA LYS A 261 10.16 -26.08 26.04
C LYS A 261 11.15 -26.56 25.00
N GLU A 262 11.57 -27.81 25.14
CA GLU A 262 12.51 -28.45 24.23
C GLU A 262 11.79 -29.32 23.21
N LEU A 263 12.00 -29.02 21.94
CA LEU A 263 11.57 -29.78 20.78
C LEU A 263 12.75 -30.56 20.22
N ARG A 264 12.57 -31.85 19.94
CA ARG A 264 13.61 -32.64 19.28
C ARG A 264 13.38 -32.62 17.78
N VAL A 265 14.28 -31.97 17.04
CA VAL A 265 14.29 -31.98 15.58
C VAL A 265 15.32 -33.01 15.15
N LYS A 266 14.90 -34.09 14.49
CA LYS A 266 15.74 -35.28 14.19
C LYS A 266 16.33 -35.88 15.49
N ASN A 267 17.55 -35.53 15.87
CA ASN A 267 18.20 -35.97 17.11
C ASN A 267 18.81 -34.83 17.92
N VAL A 268 18.44 -33.58 17.62
CA VAL A 268 18.99 -32.39 18.26
C VAL A 268 17.87 -31.70 19.07
N PRO A 269 18.06 -31.44 20.37
CA PRO A 269 17.10 -30.70 21.17
C PRO A 269 17.21 -29.21 20.87
N PHE A 270 16.08 -28.56 20.56
CA PHE A 270 15.92 -27.13 20.33
C PHE A 270 14.98 -26.53 21.36
N LYS A 271 15.39 -25.43 21.99
CA LYS A 271 14.53 -24.67 22.89
C LYS A 271 13.66 -23.71 22.10
N VAL A 272 12.35 -23.74 22.34
CA VAL A 272 11.41 -22.78 21.75
C VAL A 272 11.52 -21.45 22.49
N ILE A 273 11.84 -20.38 21.76
CA ILE A 273 11.97 -19.03 22.32
C ILE A 273 10.85 -18.08 21.85
N GLY A 274 10.17 -18.42 20.76
CA GLY A 274 9.13 -17.59 20.18
C GLY A 274 8.13 -18.37 19.32
N VAL A 275 6.98 -17.75 19.08
CA VAL A 275 5.88 -18.26 18.26
C VAL A 275 5.49 -17.20 17.25
N LEU A 276 5.37 -17.59 15.98
CA LEU A 276 4.98 -16.69 14.90
C LEU A 276 3.49 -16.32 14.97
N SER A 277 3.13 -15.16 14.42
CA SER A 277 1.73 -14.79 14.20
C SER A 277 1.10 -15.64 13.10
N ILE A 278 -0.23 -15.77 13.15
CA ILE A 278 -1.00 -16.53 12.15
C ILE A 278 -0.94 -15.78 10.82
N LYS A 279 -0.47 -16.44 9.76
CA LYS A 279 -0.51 -15.95 8.38
C LYS A 279 -1.57 -16.69 7.56
N GLY A 280 -1.89 -17.93 7.92
CA GLY A 280 -2.89 -18.76 7.25
C GLY A 280 -2.43 -19.36 5.93
N ALA A 281 -3.36 -19.98 5.21
CA ALA A 281 -3.07 -20.64 3.94
C ALA A 281 -2.83 -19.62 2.81
N ASN A 282 -1.85 -19.89 1.94
CA ASN A 282 -1.67 -19.12 0.72
C ASN A 282 -2.76 -19.45 -0.32
N MET A 283 -2.81 -18.72 -1.44
CA MET A 283 -3.78 -18.96 -2.52
C MET A 283 -3.73 -20.37 -3.14
N MET A 284 -2.63 -21.10 -2.91
CA MET A 284 -2.42 -22.48 -3.36
C MET A 284 -2.91 -23.52 -2.33
N GLY A 285 -3.53 -23.07 -1.23
CA GLY A 285 -4.03 -23.92 -0.15
C GLY A 285 -2.94 -24.49 0.77
N MET A 286 -1.68 -24.07 0.61
CA MET A 286 -0.60 -24.49 1.51
C MET A 286 -0.59 -23.63 2.77
N ASP A 287 -0.60 -24.30 3.91
CA ASP A 287 -0.52 -23.68 5.23
C ASP A 287 0.87 -23.05 5.43
N GLN A 288 0.93 -21.72 5.55
CA GLN A 288 2.19 -21.02 5.83
C GLN A 288 2.58 -21.16 7.30
N ASP A 289 1.64 -21.49 8.18
CA ASP A 289 1.87 -21.57 9.63
C ASP A 289 2.52 -22.91 10.05
N ASP A 290 2.67 -23.86 9.11
CA ASP A 290 3.37 -25.12 9.31
C ASP A 290 4.88 -25.01 9.06
N ILE A 291 5.53 -24.20 9.90
CA ILE A 291 6.94 -23.85 9.77
C ILE A 291 7.70 -23.93 11.11
N LEU A 292 8.96 -24.33 11.03
CA LEU A 292 9.94 -24.18 12.12
C LEU A 292 11.11 -23.31 11.62
N LEU A 293 11.35 -22.21 12.31
CA LEU A 293 12.49 -21.32 12.07
C LEU A 293 13.57 -21.57 13.12
N ALA A 294 14.81 -21.69 12.69
CA ALA A 294 15.96 -21.80 13.57
C ALA A 294 17.18 -21.11 12.93
N PRO A 295 18.26 -20.87 13.67
CA PRO A 295 19.48 -20.34 13.07
C PRO A 295 20.00 -21.23 11.95
N TRP A 296 20.37 -20.62 10.82
CA TRP A 296 20.84 -21.36 9.64
C TRP A 296 22.10 -22.19 9.93
N THR A 297 22.99 -21.68 10.78
CA THR A 297 24.20 -22.38 11.25
C THR A 297 23.83 -23.67 11.98
N THR A 298 22.84 -23.61 12.88
CA THR A 298 22.39 -24.78 13.66
C THR A 298 21.73 -25.82 12.76
N ILE A 299 20.86 -25.40 11.83
CA ILE A 299 20.20 -26.32 10.90
C ILE A 299 21.21 -26.97 9.95
N LYS A 300 22.14 -26.20 9.37
CA LYS A 300 23.15 -26.70 8.44
C LYS A 300 24.10 -27.70 9.10
N TYR A 301 24.68 -27.33 10.25
CA TYR A 301 25.73 -28.14 10.86
C TYR A 301 25.19 -29.30 11.71
N ARG A 302 24.02 -29.15 12.35
CA ARG A 302 23.50 -30.18 13.29
C ARG A 302 22.36 -31.02 12.75
N VAL A 303 21.50 -30.48 11.87
CA VAL A 303 20.28 -31.17 11.40
C VAL A 303 20.46 -31.82 10.04
N THR A 304 20.84 -31.05 9.02
CA THR A 304 21.04 -31.59 7.66
C THR A 304 22.30 -32.43 7.58
N GLY A 305 23.31 -32.14 8.42
CA GLY A 305 24.44 -33.02 8.67
C GLY A 305 25.13 -33.46 7.38
N SER A 306 25.27 -32.55 6.41
CA SER A 306 25.98 -32.85 5.17
C SER A 306 27.47 -33.02 5.50
N THR A 307 27.86 -34.23 5.88
CA THR A 307 29.21 -34.71 5.58
C THR A 307 29.39 -34.57 4.08
N LEU A 308 30.46 -33.91 3.64
CA LEU A 308 30.92 -33.85 2.24
C LEU A 308 31.35 -35.24 1.74
N ALA A 309 30.52 -36.26 1.92
CA ALA A 309 30.68 -37.56 1.30
C ALA A 309 29.81 -37.56 0.04
N SER A 310 30.41 -37.09 -1.05
CA SER A 310 30.09 -37.39 -2.46
C SER A 310 29.97 -36.15 -3.35
N VAL A 311 31.12 -35.53 -3.63
CA VAL A 311 31.35 -34.86 -4.94
C VAL A 311 32.67 -35.34 -5.60
N ASN A 312 33.49 -36.13 -4.90
CA ASN A 312 34.61 -36.88 -5.50
C ASN A 312 34.57 -38.36 -5.04
N GLN A 313 33.54 -39.11 -5.43
CA GLN A 313 33.66 -40.57 -5.50
C GLN A 313 34.14 -40.96 -6.90
N SER A 314 35.42 -40.64 -7.14
CA SER A 314 36.29 -41.38 -8.04
C SER A 314 37.34 -42.09 -7.18
N ALA A 315 36.89 -42.79 -6.15
CA ALA A 315 37.75 -43.62 -5.32
C ALA A 315 36.94 -44.87 -4.94
N ALA A 316 37.19 -45.92 -5.73
CA ALA A 316 36.98 -47.33 -5.42
C ALA A 316 35.71 -47.70 -4.64
N THR A 317 34.75 -48.25 -5.37
CA THR A 317 33.80 -49.24 -4.85
C THR A 317 34.58 -50.36 -4.16
N SER A 318 34.77 -50.25 -2.84
CA SER A 318 35.02 -51.38 -1.97
C SER A 318 33.84 -51.44 -1.01
N SER A 319 32.98 -52.42 -1.31
CA SER A 319 31.84 -52.82 -0.51
C SER A 319 32.31 -53.24 0.89
N ASP A 320 32.01 -52.43 1.90
CA ASP A 320 32.12 -52.86 3.29
C ASP A 320 30.74 -52.73 3.95
N SER A 321 29.88 -53.68 3.60
CA SER A 321 28.67 -54.00 4.36
C SER A 321 29.08 -54.96 5.48
N SER A 322 29.24 -54.41 6.69
CA SER A 322 29.39 -55.19 7.91
C SER A 322 28.07 -55.90 8.23
N THR A 323 27.86 -57.08 7.65
CA THR A 323 26.83 -58.03 8.08
C THR A 323 27.36 -59.44 7.84
N SER A 324 27.74 -60.09 8.94
CA SER A 324 27.82 -61.55 9.14
C SER A 324 28.13 -62.42 7.92
N GLY A 325 29.39 -62.83 7.79
CA GLY A 325 29.77 -63.94 6.90
C GLY A 325 31.15 -63.81 6.27
N GLN A 326 32.21 -63.75 7.07
CA GLN A 326 33.56 -64.00 6.53
C GLN A 326 34.02 -65.39 6.92
N VAL A 327 34.08 -66.23 5.88
CA VAL A 327 34.78 -67.51 5.87
C VAL A 327 36.26 -67.20 6.09
N ASN A 328 36.84 -67.74 7.17
CA ASN A 328 38.28 -67.69 7.44
C ASN A 328 39.03 -68.45 6.34
N SER A 329 39.52 -67.75 5.32
CA SER A 329 40.58 -68.27 4.46
C SER A 329 41.93 -67.92 5.10
N LEU A 330 42.61 -68.93 5.66
CA LEU A 330 44.00 -68.83 6.09
C LEU A 330 44.91 -68.63 4.87
N ASN A 331 44.97 -67.43 4.31
CA ASN A 331 46.09 -66.97 3.47
C ASN A 331 46.02 -65.47 3.13
N GLN A 332 46.06 -64.60 4.14
CA GLN A 332 46.41 -63.19 3.93
C GLN A 332 47.58 -62.82 4.83
N ILE A 333 48.80 -62.95 4.29
CA ILE A 333 50.05 -62.53 4.94
C ILE A 333 50.14 -60.99 5.02
N TYR A 334 49.28 -60.27 4.31
CA TYR A 334 49.11 -58.82 4.43
C TYR A 334 47.61 -58.47 4.39
N PRO A 335 46.94 -58.23 5.53
CA PRO A 335 45.60 -57.66 5.52
C PRO A 335 45.71 -56.22 5.01
N SER A 336 45.09 -55.91 3.87
CA SER A 336 44.92 -54.54 3.37
C SER A 336 43.86 -53.75 4.14
N THR A 337 43.49 -54.22 5.33
CA THR A 337 42.55 -53.55 6.21
C THR A 337 43.23 -52.33 6.81
N SER A 338 42.85 -51.15 6.33
CA SER A 338 43.25 -49.89 6.95
C SER A 338 42.77 -49.86 8.40
N VAL A 339 43.69 -50.05 9.35
CA VAL A 339 43.40 -49.90 10.77
C VAL A 339 43.07 -48.43 10.99
N SER A 340 41.82 -48.13 11.37
CA SER A 340 41.43 -46.77 11.75
C SER A 340 42.15 -46.40 13.03
N LEU A 341 43.26 -45.66 12.90
CA LEU A 341 44.14 -45.24 14.00
C LEU A 341 43.48 -44.25 14.97
N TYR A 342 42.27 -43.79 14.64
CA TYR A 342 41.51 -42.84 15.44
C TYR A 342 40.13 -43.43 15.74
N PRO A 343 39.65 -43.32 17.00
CA PRO A 343 38.29 -43.74 17.32
C PRO A 343 37.29 -42.92 16.50
N GLN A 344 36.40 -43.61 15.79
CA GLN A 344 35.31 -42.94 15.07
C GLN A 344 34.37 -42.26 16.08
N GLN A 345 34.11 -40.97 15.90
CA GLN A 345 33.17 -40.24 16.76
C GLN A 345 31.78 -40.86 16.68
N SER A 346 31.13 -41.03 17.83
CA SER A 346 29.72 -41.45 17.87
C SER A 346 28.83 -40.38 17.23
N ALA A 347 27.67 -40.78 16.68
CA ALA A 347 26.73 -39.86 16.01
C ALA A 347 26.26 -38.70 16.91
N THR A 348 26.24 -38.90 18.22
CA THR A 348 25.94 -37.87 19.22
C THR A 348 27.09 -36.88 19.38
N GLN A 349 28.34 -37.36 19.49
CA GLN A 349 29.54 -36.51 19.53
C GLN A 349 29.69 -35.65 18.27
N ALA A 350 29.48 -36.24 17.09
CA ALA A 350 29.53 -35.51 15.82
C ALA A 350 28.44 -34.42 15.73
N ALA A 351 27.25 -34.66 16.31
CA ALA A 351 26.18 -33.67 16.38
C ALA A 351 26.47 -32.53 17.37
N ASP A 352 27.23 -32.81 18.44
CA ASP A 352 27.59 -31.82 19.45
C ASP A 352 28.79 -30.93 19.03
N THR A 353 29.78 -31.49 18.34
CA THR A 353 30.97 -30.78 17.84
C THR A 353 31.15 -30.90 16.33
N PRO A 354 30.40 -30.12 15.51
CA PRO A 354 30.56 -30.14 14.06
C PRO A 354 31.91 -29.55 13.62
N LEU A 355 32.60 -30.20 12.68
CA LEU A 355 33.82 -29.68 12.06
C LEU A 355 33.49 -28.53 11.09
N PRO A 356 34.25 -27.41 11.11
CA PRO A 356 34.05 -26.32 10.16
C PRO A 356 34.45 -26.76 8.75
N VAL A 357 33.50 -26.74 7.81
CA VAL A 357 33.74 -27.03 6.39
C VAL A 357 34.18 -25.77 5.64
N ARG A 358 35.10 -25.92 4.68
CA ARG A 358 35.69 -24.80 3.91
C ARG A 358 34.70 -24.02 3.05
N PHE A 359 33.59 -24.64 2.64
CA PHE A 359 32.53 -23.98 1.87
C PHE A 359 31.19 -24.30 2.51
N THR A 360 30.47 -23.25 2.92
CA THR A 360 29.17 -23.38 3.57
C THR A 360 28.14 -22.82 2.62
N ASN A 361 27.46 -23.70 1.88
CA ASN A 361 26.50 -23.26 0.87
C ASN A 361 25.09 -23.17 1.47
N VAL A 362 24.29 -22.24 0.97
CA VAL A 362 22.88 -22.04 1.33
C VAL A 362 21.98 -22.49 0.18
N ASP A 363 20.75 -22.91 0.49
CA ASP A 363 19.85 -23.46 -0.54
C ASP A 363 19.21 -22.36 -1.38
N GLN A 364 18.99 -21.19 -0.78
CA GLN A 364 18.46 -20.00 -1.45
C GLN A 364 18.71 -18.76 -0.58
N ILE A 365 18.60 -17.59 -1.19
CA ILE A 365 18.62 -16.29 -0.51
C ILE A 365 17.29 -15.60 -0.78
N VAL A 366 16.73 -14.96 0.23
CA VAL A 366 15.52 -14.15 0.09
C VAL A 366 15.87 -12.71 0.44
N ALA A 367 15.44 -11.77 -0.39
CA ALA A 367 15.69 -10.35 -0.21
C ALA A 367 14.38 -9.57 -0.35
N ALA A 368 14.20 -8.51 0.44
CA ALA A 368 13.08 -7.60 0.29
C ALA A 368 13.56 -6.28 -0.32
N GLY A 369 12.94 -5.83 -1.41
CA GLY A 369 13.11 -4.48 -1.93
C GLY A 369 12.51 -3.43 -0.98
N ARG A 370 13.06 -2.21 -0.99
CA ARG A 370 12.53 -1.11 -0.16
C ARG A 370 11.11 -0.73 -0.56
N SER A 371 10.84 -0.66 -1.86
CA SER A 371 9.55 -0.34 -2.45
C SER A 371 9.31 -1.22 -3.69
N THR A 372 8.05 -1.40 -4.09
CA THR A 372 7.68 -2.15 -5.30
C THR A 372 8.28 -1.52 -6.57
N ALA A 373 8.47 -0.19 -6.57
CA ALA A 373 9.07 0.53 -7.69
C ALA A 373 10.58 0.29 -7.83
N GLU A 374 11.26 -0.02 -6.72
CA GLU A 374 12.70 -0.29 -6.68
C GLU A 374 13.05 -1.76 -6.95
N VAL A 375 12.06 -2.64 -7.10
CA VAL A 375 12.29 -4.08 -7.35
C VAL A 375 13.15 -4.32 -8.60
N PRO A 376 12.94 -3.67 -9.76
CA PRO A 376 13.80 -3.86 -10.92
C PRO A 376 15.25 -3.42 -10.66
N ALA A 377 15.44 -2.30 -9.96
CA ALA A 377 16.76 -1.80 -9.58
C ALA A 377 17.45 -2.74 -8.57
N ALA A 378 16.68 -3.33 -7.64
CA ALA A 378 17.20 -4.33 -6.71
C ALA A 378 17.65 -5.61 -7.44
N ILE A 379 16.90 -6.08 -8.44
CA ILE A 379 17.30 -7.22 -9.27
C ILE A 379 18.63 -6.93 -9.97
N GLU A 380 18.76 -5.76 -10.62
CA GLU A 380 19.99 -5.38 -11.32
C GLU A 380 21.20 -5.31 -10.37
N GLN A 381 21.03 -4.68 -9.20
CA GLN A 381 22.07 -4.59 -8.17
C GLN A 381 22.48 -5.98 -7.64
N ILE A 382 21.51 -6.83 -7.30
CA ILE A 382 21.77 -8.20 -6.83
C ILE A 382 22.53 -8.99 -7.91
N THR A 383 22.09 -8.90 -9.16
CA THR A 383 22.74 -9.57 -10.29
C THR A 383 24.19 -9.09 -10.45
N GLN A 384 24.45 -7.79 -10.31
CA GLN A 384 25.81 -7.25 -10.41
C GLN A 384 26.71 -7.79 -9.28
N VAL A 385 26.26 -7.74 -8.03
CA VAL A 385 27.00 -8.23 -6.85
C VAL A 385 27.33 -9.72 -7.01
N LEU A 386 26.35 -10.54 -7.39
CA LEU A 386 26.56 -11.97 -7.55
C LEU A 386 27.49 -12.29 -8.72
N ARG A 387 27.37 -11.59 -9.86
CA ARG A 387 28.27 -11.79 -11.01
C ARG A 387 29.72 -11.46 -10.70
N GLU A 388 29.96 -10.34 -10.02
CA GLU A 388 31.31 -9.94 -9.61
C GLU A 388 31.93 -10.98 -8.68
N ARG A 389 31.15 -11.44 -7.70
CA ARG A 389 31.64 -12.37 -6.70
C ARG A 389 31.85 -13.78 -7.19
N HIS A 390 30.93 -14.28 -8.02
CA HIS A 390 31.03 -15.59 -8.65
C HIS A 390 31.99 -15.56 -9.85
N ARG A 391 32.56 -14.38 -10.19
CA ARG A 391 33.50 -14.17 -11.31
C ARG A 391 32.93 -14.65 -12.66
N ILE A 392 31.65 -14.41 -12.88
CA ILE A 392 30.93 -14.80 -14.10
C ILE A 392 31.32 -13.84 -15.21
N ARG A 393 31.78 -14.36 -16.34
CA ARG A 393 32.22 -13.52 -17.46
C ARG A 393 31.03 -12.91 -18.20
N PRO A 394 31.20 -11.72 -18.84
CA PRO A 394 30.19 -11.19 -19.74
C PRO A 394 29.86 -12.19 -20.86
N GLY A 395 28.61 -12.64 -20.92
CA GLY A 395 28.12 -13.61 -21.92
C GLY A 395 28.00 -15.06 -21.43
N GLU A 396 28.48 -15.39 -20.22
CA GLU A 396 28.21 -16.69 -19.60
C GLU A 396 26.81 -16.73 -18.97
N PRO A 397 26.14 -17.90 -18.98
CA PRO A 397 24.85 -18.06 -18.32
C PRO A 397 25.00 -17.87 -16.81
N GLU A 398 23.99 -17.25 -16.20
CA GLU A 398 23.95 -17.02 -14.75
C GLU A 398 23.85 -18.35 -14.00
N ASP A 399 24.59 -18.47 -12.90
CA ASP A 399 24.55 -19.62 -11.99
C ASP A 399 23.56 -19.40 -10.83
N PHE A 400 22.64 -18.45 -10.98
CA PHE A 400 21.53 -18.14 -10.10
C PHE A 400 20.31 -17.71 -10.91
N ASN A 401 19.14 -17.68 -10.28
CA ASN A 401 17.89 -17.22 -10.85
C ASN A 401 17.16 -16.37 -9.81
N ILE A 402 16.74 -15.16 -10.19
CA ILE A 402 15.99 -14.24 -9.33
C ILE A 402 14.53 -14.26 -9.77
N ARG A 403 13.62 -14.48 -8.83
CA ARG A 403 12.16 -14.52 -9.05
C ARG A 403 11.42 -13.52 -8.20
#